data_AF-X1DDT3-F1
#
_entry.id   AF-X1DDT3-F1
#
_cell.length_a   1.000
_cell.length_b   1.000
_cell.length_c   1.000
_cell.angle_alpha   90.00
_cell.angle_beta   90.00
_cell.angle_gamma   90.00
#
_symmetry.space_group_name_H-M   'P 1'
#
loop_
_entity.id
_entity.type
_entity.pdbx_description
1 polymer ?
#
loop_
_entity_poly.entity_id
_entity_poly.type
_entity_poly.pdbx_seq_one_letter_code
_entity_poly.pdbx_strand_id
1 'polypeptide(L)' 'LIGASNFFELAVAAAIAIFGLESGAALATVVGVLVEVPVMLSVVKIVNRSKAWYEM' A
#
# COMPACT_ATOMS: atom_id res chain seq x y z
N LEU A 1 -3.65 -6.22 -11.34
CA LEU A 1 -3.17 -6.15 -9.94
C LEU A 1 -1.76 -5.54 -9.78
N ILE A 2 -0.93 -5.44 -10.82
CA ILE A 2 0.39 -4.75 -10.78
C ILE A 2 0.27 -3.21 -10.65
N GLY A 3 -0.91 -2.65 -10.95
CA GLY A 3 -1.15 -1.20 -10.91
C GLY A 3 -1.43 -0.61 -9.52
N ALA A 4 -1.64 -1.42 -8.48
CA ALA A 4 -1.95 -0.90 -7.13
C ALA A 4 -0.67 -0.47 -6.39
N SER A 5 0.36 -1.32 -6.33
CA SER A 5 1.59 -0.99 -5.58
C SER A 5 2.43 0.12 -6.22
N ASN A 6 2.74 0.06 -7.52
CA ASN A 6 3.69 1.02 -8.13
C ASN A 6 3.17 2.48 -8.16
N PHE A 7 1.85 2.69 -8.07
CA PHE A 7 1.27 4.04 -8.06
C PHE A 7 1.43 4.71 -6.70
N PHE A 8 1.58 3.93 -5.65
CA PHE A 8 1.60 4.41 -4.30
C PHE A 8 2.93 5.09 -3.94
N GLU A 9 4.07 4.48 -4.27
CA GLU A 9 5.37 5.15 -4.06
C GLU A 9 5.47 6.46 -4.85
N LEU A 10 4.92 6.51 -6.08
CA LEU A 10 4.87 7.72 -6.89
C LEU A 10 3.95 8.79 -6.26
N ALA A 11 2.81 8.39 -5.69
CA ALA A 11 1.89 9.30 -5.02
C ALA A 11 2.48 9.90 -3.74
N VAL A 12 3.24 9.11 -2.98
CA VAL A 12 3.99 9.59 -1.80
C VAL A 12 5.07 10.57 -2.22
N ALA A 13 5.85 10.25 -3.26
CA ALA A 13 6.88 11.13 -3.78
C ALA A 13 6.29 12.47 -4.26
N ALA A 14 5.16 12.43 -4.99
CA ALA A 14 4.46 13.63 -5.44
C ALA A 14 3.90 14.46 -4.27
N ALA A 15 3.32 13.81 -3.26
CA ALA A 15 2.77 14.50 -2.10
C ALA A 15 3.85 15.16 -1.24
N ILE A 16 4.98 14.48 -1.03
CA ILE A 16 6.14 15.07 -0.33
C ILE A 16 6.72 16.23 -1.15
N ALA A 17 6.82 16.09 -2.47
CA ALA A 17 7.34 17.12 -3.36
C ALA A 17 6.46 18.39 -3.41
N ILE A 18 5.14 18.26 -3.31
CA ILE A 18 4.20 19.38 -3.42
C ILE A 18 3.90 20.02 -2.05
N PHE A 19 3.76 19.23 -0.99
CA PHE A 19 3.28 19.71 0.31
C PHE A 19 4.36 19.85 1.39
N GLY A 20 5.57 19.30 1.18
CA GLY A 20 6.66 19.34 2.16
C GLY A 20 6.41 18.44 3.39
N LEU A 21 7.49 18.01 4.05
CA LEU A 21 7.44 17.03 5.15
C LEU A 21 6.75 17.53 6.44
N GLU A 22 6.64 18.85 6.62
CA GLU A 22 6.05 19.46 7.84
C GLU A 22 4.54 19.71 7.75
N SER A 23 3.93 19.44 6.59
CA SER A 23 2.49 19.61 6.39
C SER A 23 1.71 18.35 6.76
N GLY A 24 0.49 18.50 7.29
CA GLY A 24 -0.39 17.36 7.62
C GLY A 24 -0.69 16.43 6.43
N ALA A 25 -0.50 16.91 5.19
CA ALA A 25 -0.56 16.09 3.98
C ALA A 25 0.56 15.04 3.90
N ALA A 26 1.77 15.34 4.37
CA ALA A 26 2.89 14.39 4.39
C ALA A 26 2.67 13.28 5.43
N LEU A 27 2.05 13.60 6.56
CA LEU A 27 1.73 12.61 7.58
C LEU A 27 0.64 11.64 7.08
N ALA A 28 -0.35 12.14 6.34
CA ALA A 28 -1.37 11.31 5.69
C ALA A 28 -0.79 10.37 4.63
N THR A 29 0.19 10.81 3.84
CA THR A 29 0.80 9.95 2.82
C THR A 29 1.72 8.89 3.42
N VAL A 30 2.50 9.24 4.46
CA VAL A 30 3.33 8.26 5.19
C VAL A 30 2.46 7.20 5.88
N VAL A 31 1.36 7.61 6.53
CA VAL A 31 0.40 6.66 7.13
C VAL A 31 -0.24 5.77 6.05
N GLY A 32 -0.53 6.32 4.87
CA GLY A 32 -0.96 5.54 3.71
C GLY A 32 0.00 4.39 3.37
N VAL A 33 1.32 4.64 3.41
CA VAL A 33 2.36 3.63 3.09
C VAL A 33 2.29 2.49 4.09
N LEU A 34 2.23 2.87 5.36
CA LEU A 34 2.27 1.95 6.47
C LEU A 34 1.04 1.05 6.51
N VAL A 35 -0.06 1.45 5.90
CA VAL A 35 -1.29 0.65 5.81
C VAL A 35 -1.33 -0.19 4.53
N GLU A 36 -0.86 0.33 3.39
CA GLU A 36 -0.93 -0.39 2.12
C GLU A 36 -0.17 -1.72 2.14
N VAL A 37 1.09 -1.69 2.57
CA VAL A 37 1.96 -2.87 2.59
C VAL A 37 1.37 -4.02 3.44
N PRO A 38 0.94 -3.80 4.70
CA PRO A 38 0.34 -4.87 5.50
C PRO A 38 -1.01 -5.32 4.97
N VAL A 39 -1.82 -4.46 4.36
CA VAL A 39 -3.08 -4.86 3.70
C VAL A 39 -2.80 -5.83 2.55
N MET A 40 -1.82 -5.50 1.69
CA MET A 40 -1.44 -6.36 0.58
C MET A 40 -0.94 -7.74 1.06
N LEU A 41 -0.05 -7.77 2.06
CA LEU A 41 0.44 -9.02 2.65
C LEU A 41 -0.67 -9.82 3.34
N SER A 42 -1.64 -9.15 3.95
CA SER A 42 -2.80 -9.80 4.59
C SER A 42 -3.69 -10.48 3.55
N VAL A 43 -3.95 -9.83 2.41
CA VAL A 43 -4.71 -10.42 1.31
C VAL A 43 -3.98 -11.65 0.75
N VAL A 44 -2.67 -11.56 0.52
CA VAL A 44 -1.86 -12.71 0.08
C VAL A 44 -1.96 -13.85 1.09
N LYS A 45 -1.88 -13.55 2.40
CA LYS A 45 -1.98 -14.56 3.46
C LYS A 45 -3.36 -15.24 3.49
N ILE A 46 -4.43 -14.50 3.26
CA ILE A 46 -5.80 -15.03 3.16
C ILE A 46 -5.91 -15.97 1.96
N VAL A 47 -5.48 -15.52 0.78
CA VAL A 47 -5.50 -16.33 -0.45
C VAL A 47 -4.66 -17.60 -0.29
N ASN A 48 -3.46 -17.48 0.27
CA ASN A 48 -2.58 -18.63 0.52
C ASN A 48 -3.18 -19.63 1.52
N ARG A 49 -3.97 -19.16 2.49
CA ARG A 49 -4.70 -20.03 3.43
C ARG A 49 -5.89 -20.73 2.78
N SER A 50 -6.49 -20.12 1.76
CA SER A 50 -7.59 -20.71 0.97
C SER A 50 -7.11 -21.62 -0.16
N LYS A 51 -5.80 -21.82 -0.35
CA LYS A 51 -5.22 -22.72 -1.38
C LYS A 51 -5.80 -24.13 -1.33
N ALA A 52 -6.02 -24.66 -0.13
CA ALA A 52 -6.59 -26.00 0.06
C ALA A 52 -7.96 -26.17 -0.62
N TRP A 53 -8.68 -25.08 -0.93
CA TRP A 53 -10.00 -25.13 -1.57
C TRP A 53 -9.95 -25.00 -3.10
N TYR A 54 -8.86 -24.47 -3.67
CA TYR A 54 -8.67 -24.28 -5.12
C TYR A 54 -7.71 -25.29 -5.76
N GLU A 55 -6.89 -25.99 -4.97
CA GLU A 55 -5.97 -27.03 -5.44
C GLU A 55 -6.55 -28.47 -5.31
N MET A 56 -7.86 -28.61 -4.99
CA MET A 56 -8.62 -29.87 -5.08
C MET A 56 -9.36 -29.98 -6.42
#